data_AF-A0A3A0CX28-F1
#
_entry.id   AF-A0A3A0CX28-F1
#
_cell.length_a   1.000
_cell.length_b   1.000
_cell.length_c   1.000
_cell.angle_alpha   90.00
_cell.angle_beta   90.00
_cell.angle_gamma   90.00
#
_symmetry.space_group_name_H-M   'P 1'
#
loop_
_entity.id
_entity.type
_entity.pdbx_description
1 polymer ?
#
loop_
_entity_poly.entity_id
_entity_poly.type
_entity_poly.pdbx_seq_one_letter_code
_entity_poly.pdbx_strand_id
1 'polypeptide(L)'
;MAKKLPKQLAILDEDLCTGCDACVTVCPVDCIDKIRDPLHPGYAMGVCSIDIQTCIGCKLCAQVCPWDVITMVPTDQVLAQEKYLRLLSEEQVAAVR
;
A
#
# COMPACT_ATOMS: atom_id res chain seq x y z
N MET A 1 17.13 -3.64 -11.73
CA MET A 1 17.63 -4.03 -10.40
C MET A 1 16.43 -4.52 -9.59
N ALA A 2 16.27 -5.82 -9.38
CA ALA A 2 15.13 -6.35 -8.61
C ALA A 2 15.37 -6.06 -7.12
N LYS A 3 14.50 -5.25 -6.51
CA LYS A 3 14.59 -4.83 -5.11
C LYS A 3 13.95 -5.91 -4.24
N LYS A 4 14.64 -6.35 -3.19
CA LYS A 4 14.11 -7.32 -2.22
C LYS A 4 12.95 -6.68 -1.44
N LEU A 5 11.82 -7.39 -1.36
CA LEU A 5 10.66 -6.92 -0.59
C LEU A 5 10.98 -6.90 0.92
N PRO A 6 10.41 -5.95 1.68
CA PRO A 6 10.55 -5.90 3.14
C PRO A 6 9.85 -7.10 3.80
N LYS A 7 10.01 -7.25 5.12
CA LYS A 7 9.30 -8.29 5.90
C LYS A 7 7.81 -8.00 6.11
N GLN A 8 7.43 -6.72 6.05
CA GLN A 8 6.05 -6.28 6.22
C GLN A 8 5.74 -5.20 5.19
N LEU A 9 4.51 -5.23 4.67
CA LEU A 9 3.98 -4.27 3.71
C LEU A 9 2.77 -3.54 4.32
N ALA A 10 2.57 -2.30 3.89
CA ALA A 10 1.40 -1.53 4.26
C ALA A 10 0.25 -1.86 3.30
N ILE A 11 -0.88 -2.31 3.85
CA ILE A 11 -2.11 -2.59 3.13
C ILE A 11 -3.16 -1.58 3.57
N LEU A 12 -3.80 -0.93 2.62
CA LEU A 12 -4.81 0.09 2.85
C LEU A 12 -6.20 -0.46 2.53
N ASP A 13 -7.16 -0.22 3.41
CA ASP A 13 -8.57 -0.47 3.16
C ASP A 13 -9.18 0.70 2.38
N GLU A 14 -9.49 0.45 1.11
CA GLU A 14 -9.96 1.47 0.16
C GLU A 14 -11.37 1.95 0.51
N ASP A 15 -12.20 1.10 1.14
CA ASP A 15 -13.58 1.41 1.48
C ASP A 15 -13.70 2.35 2.69
N LEU A 16 -12.68 2.36 3.56
CA LEU A 16 -12.62 3.22 4.75
C LEU A 16 -11.74 4.45 4.54
N CYS A 17 -10.95 4.51 3.46
CA CYS A 17 -10.05 5.61 3.19
C CYS A 17 -10.81 6.86 2.72
N THR A 18 -10.57 8.00 3.36
CA THR A 18 -11.18 9.29 2.97
C THR A 18 -10.28 10.15 2.08
N GLY A 19 -9.08 9.67 1.72
CA GLY A 19 -8.12 10.42 0.92
C GLY A 19 -7.60 11.71 1.58
N CYS A 20 -7.29 11.68 2.88
CA CYS A 20 -6.82 12.86 3.64
C CYS A 20 -5.35 13.27 3.38
N ASP A 21 -4.61 12.53 2.56
CA ASP A 21 -3.22 12.79 2.16
C ASP A 21 -2.15 12.77 3.29
N ALA A 22 -2.55 12.44 4.52
CA ALA A 22 -1.61 12.33 5.65
C ALA A 22 -0.51 11.27 5.40
N CYS A 23 -0.89 10.11 4.89
CA CYS A 23 0.04 9.01 4.59
C CYS A 23 1.00 9.35 3.44
N VAL A 24 0.53 10.08 2.42
CA VAL A 24 1.33 10.55 1.27
C VAL A 24 2.47 11.43 1.77
N THR A 25 2.15 12.41 2.61
CA THR A 25 3.11 13.41 3.13
C THR A 25 4.25 12.79 3.95
N VAL A 26 4.00 11.68 4.64
CA VAL A 26 5.01 11.04 5.51
C VAL A 26 5.79 9.93 4.81
N CYS A 27 5.44 9.55 3.57
CA CYS A 27 6.07 8.42 2.91
C CYS A 27 7.50 8.76 2.47
N PRO A 28 8.55 8.11 3.02
CA PRO A 28 9.94 8.48 2.73
C PRO A 28 10.41 8.04 1.34
N VAL A 29 9.64 7.18 0.67
CA VAL A 29 9.93 6.61 -0.67
C VAL A 29 8.86 6.95 -1.69
N ASP A 30 7.92 7.83 -1.32
CA ASP A 30 6.86 8.33 -2.20
C ASP A 30 6.06 7.23 -2.92
N CYS A 31 5.79 6.13 -2.21
CA CYS A 31 5.08 4.96 -2.76
C CYS A 31 3.55 5.03 -2.56
N ILE A 32 2.98 6.20 -2.28
CA ILE A 32 1.55 6.34 -1.97
C ILE A 32 0.97 7.44 -2.84
N ASP A 33 0.02 7.08 -3.69
CA ASP A 33 -0.66 8.00 -4.60
C ASP A 33 -2.12 8.19 -4.22
N LYS A 34 -2.64 9.40 -4.44
CA LYS A 34 -4.07 9.68 -4.31
C LYS A 34 -4.76 9.53 -5.65
N ILE A 35 -5.58 8.48 -5.77
CA ILE A 35 -6.40 8.20 -6.93
C ILE A 35 -7.74 8.91 -6.77
N ARG A 36 -8.09 9.74 -7.75
CA ARG A 36 -9.42 10.35 -7.87
C ARG A 36 -10.12 9.68 -9.02
N ASP A 37 -11.15 8.91 -8.73
CA ASP A 37 -11.95 8.28 -9.76
C ASP A 37 -13.24 9.10 -10.00
N PRO A 38 -13.38 9.77 -11.16
CA PRO A 38 -14.55 10.59 -11.45
C PRO A 38 -15.83 9.77 -11.71
N LEU A 39 -15.74 8.45 -11.88
CA LEU A 39 -16.89 7.55 -12.07
C LEU A 39 -17.43 6.97 -10.75
N HIS A 40 -16.69 7.06 -9.64
CA HIS A 40 -17.12 6.51 -8.35
C HIS A 40 -17.47 7.64 -7.37
N PRO A 41 -18.76 8.01 -7.19
CA PRO A 41 -19.16 9.18 -6.41
C PRO A 41 -18.81 9.09 -4.90
N GLY A 42 -18.61 7.89 -4.35
CA GLY A 42 -18.06 7.71 -3.00
C GLY A 42 -16.58 8.11 -2.88
N TYR A 43 -15.85 8.15 -4.00
CA TYR A 43 -14.45 8.53 -4.13
C TYR A 43 -14.28 10.00 -4.55
N ALA A 44 -15.30 10.85 -4.37
CA ALA A 44 -15.25 12.26 -4.78
C ALA A 44 -14.07 13.03 -4.14
N MET A 45 -13.65 12.66 -2.92
CA MET A 45 -12.43 13.19 -2.29
C MET A 45 -11.13 12.48 -2.73
N GLY A 46 -11.23 11.30 -3.36
CA GLY A 46 -10.14 10.40 -3.72
C GLY A 46 -9.80 9.38 -2.64
N VAL A 47 -9.12 8.29 -3.00
CA VAL A 47 -8.52 7.32 -2.07
C VAL A 47 -7.02 7.27 -2.26
N CYS A 48 -6.31 6.90 -1.21
CA CYS A 48 -4.89 6.62 -1.31
C CYS A 48 -4.69 5.17 -1.76
N SER A 49 -3.68 4.92 -2.59
CA SER A 49 -3.23 3.59 -3.00
C SER A 49 -1.75 3.46 -2.68
N ILE A 50 -1.34 2.30 -2.19
CA ILE A 50 0.03 2.04 -1.76
C ILE A 50 0.68 1.07 -2.75
N ASP A 51 1.78 1.50 -3.38
CA ASP A 51 2.61 0.61 -4.18
C ASP A 51 3.47 -0.30 -3.27
N ILE A 52 3.09 -1.57 -3.24
CA ILE A 52 3.79 -2.60 -2.46
C ILE A 52 5.18 -2.93 -3.01
N GLN A 53 5.50 -2.61 -4.27
CA GLN A 53 6.82 -2.85 -4.85
C GLN A 53 7.85 -1.84 -4.34
N THR A 54 7.42 -0.60 -4.11
CA THR A 54 8.27 0.48 -3.62
C THR A 54 8.22 0.62 -2.10
N CYS A 55 7.17 0.09 -1.45
CA CYS A 55 7.05 0.09 0.00
C CYS A 55 8.26 -0.56 0.70
N ILE A 56 8.84 0.16 1.67
CA ILE A 56 9.97 -0.31 2.48
C ILE A 56 9.56 -0.81 3.88
N GLY A 57 8.27 -0.80 4.21
CA GLY A 57 7.77 -1.29 5.49
C GLY A 57 8.10 -0.40 6.70
N CYS A 58 8.29 0.91 6.51
CA CYS A 58 8.68 1.85 7.58
C CYS A 58 7.58 2.19 8.61
N LYS A 59 6.31 1.85 8.31
CA LYS A 59 5.12 2.02 9.18
C LYS A 59 4.65 3.45 9.46
N LEU A 60 5.32 4.48 8.95
CA LEU A 60 4.94 5.88 9.16
C LEU A 60 3.52 6.20 8.70
N CYS A 61 3.11 5.63 7.56
CA CYS A 61 1.76 5.81 7.02
C CYS A 61 0.67 5.26 7.95
N ALA A 62 0.90 4.10 8.57
CA ALA A 62 -0.02 3.53 9.57
C ALA A 62 -0.11 4.41 10.81
N GLN A 63 1.02 4.94 11.28
CA GLN A 63 1.06 5.79 12.49
C GLN A 63 0.37 7.15 12.31
N VAL A 64 0.40 7.72 11.10
CA VAL A 64 -0.20 9.04 10.84
C VAL A 64 -1.67 8.95 10.40
N CYS A 65 -2.18 7.75 10.11
CA CYS A 65 -3.52 7.60 9.58
C CYS A 65 -4.57 7.94 10.67
N PRO A 66 -5.38 9.01 10.50
CA PRO A 66 -6.37 9.39 11.51
C PRO A 66 -7.54 8.40 11.60
N TRP A 67 -7.74 7.58 10.57
CA TRP A 67 -8.82 6.61 10.46
C TRP A 67 -8.35 5.17 10.72
N ASP A 68 -7.05 4.98 10.98
CA ASP A 68 -6.45 3.66 11.24
C ASP A 68 -6.74 2.60 10.14
N VAL A 69 -6.83 3.04 8.88
CA VAL A 69 -7.20 2.16 7.73
C VAL A 69 -6.00 1.46 7.08
N ILE A 70 -4.79 1.68 7.59
CA ILE A 70 -3.55 1.13 7.03
C ILE A 70 -3.00 0.09 7.99
N THR A 71 -3.01 -1.17 7.56
CA THR A 71 -2.51 -2.30 8.35
C THR A 71 -1.14 -2.75 7.85
N MET A 72 -0.21 -3.00 8.77
CA MET A 72 1.10 -3.60 8.45
C MET A 72 0.99 -5.12 8.46
N VAL A 73 1.01 -5.73 7.27
CA VAL A 73 0.83 -7.17 7.09
C VAL A 73 2.18 -7.82 6.73
N PRO A 74 2.51 -9.01 7.27
CA PRO A 74 3.68 -9.77 6.84
C PRO A 74 3.67 -10.03 5.32
N THR A 75 4.81 -9.85 4.67
CA THR A 75 4.90 -9.93 3.20
C THR A 75 4.49 -11.31 2.69
N ASP A 76 4.82 -12.38 3.41
CA ASP A 76 4.38 -13.74 3.10
C ASP A 76 2.86 -13.88 3.02
N GLN A 77 2.12 -13.19 3.89
CA GLN A 77 0.65 -13.20 3.89
C GLN A 77 0.07 -12.35 2.75
N VAL A 78 0.71 -11.24 2.41
CA VAL A 78 0.31 -10.41 1.26
C VAL A 78 0.50 -11.19 -0.05
N LEU A 79 1.62 -11.91 -0.18
CA LEU A 79 1.89 -12.74 -1.36
C LEU A 79 0.98 -13.97 -1.48
N ALA A 80 0.40 -14.44 -0.37
CA ALA A 80 -0.57 -15.52 -0.39
C ALA A 80 -1.90 -15.13 -1.04
N GLN A 81 -2.16 -13.84 -1.21
CA GLN A 81 -3.39 -13.33 -1.82
C GLN A 81 -3.21 -13.13 -3.34
N GLU A 82 -4.07 -13.77 -4.14
CA GLU A 82 -4.01 -13.71 -5.61
C GLU A 82 -4.10 -12.28 -6.18
N LYS A 83 -4.81 -11.37 -5.49
CA LYS A 83 -4.94 -9.95 -5.87
C LYS A 83 -3.56 -9.27 -5.99
N TYR A 84 -2.66 -9.54 -5.04
CA TYR A 84 -1.35 -8.89 -4.96
C TYR A 84 -0.27 -9.65 -5.72
N LEU A 85 -0.41 -10.97 -5.86
CA LEU A 85 0.51 -11.81 -6.65
C LEU A 85 0.63 -11.32 -8.11
N ARG A 86 -0.47 -10.86 -8.69
CA ARG A 86 -0.51 -10.36 -10.09
C ARG A 86 0.22 -9.04 -10.29
N LEU A 87 0.53 -8.31 -9.21
CA LEU A 87 1.23 -7.03 -9.25
C LEU A 87 2.76 -7.19 -9.14
N LEU A 88 3.26 -8.42 -8.96
CA LEU A 88 4.66 -8.69 -8.64
C LEU A 88 5.29 -9.58 -9.72
N SER A 89 6.58 -9.36 -9.98
CA SER A 89 7.35 -10.23 -10.87
C SER A 89 7.63 -11.58 -10.19
N GLU A 90 7.86 -12.62 -11.00
CA GLU A 90 8.18 -13.97 -10.52
C GLU A 90 9.39 -13.98 -9.57
N GLU A 91 10.37 -13.09 -9.79
CA GLU A 91 11.55 -12.89 -8.94
C GLU A 91 11.21 -12.35 -7.54
N GLN A 92 10.22 -11.45 -7.44
CA GLN A 92 9.80 -10.85 -6.17
C GLN A 92 9.04 -11.86 -5.29
N VAL A 93 8.32 -12.80 -5.91
CA VAL A 93 7.61 -13.89 -5.22
C VAL A 93 8.59 -14.93 -4.68
N ALA A 94 9.64 -15.26 -5.46
CA ALA A 94 10.65 -16.22 -5.05
C ALA A 94 11.53 -15.72 -3.89
N ALA A 95 11.75 -14.41 -3.76
CA ALA A 95 12.66 -13.81 -2.77
C ALA A 95 12.14 -13.81 -1.31
N VAL A 96 10.90 -14.25 -1.09
CA VAL A 96 10.25 -14.31 0.24
C VAL A 96 10.20 -15.74 0.80
N ARG A 97 10.65 -16.74 0.03
CA ARG A 97 10.85 -18.12 0.49
C ARG A 97 12.22 -18.32 1.14
#